data_AF-A0A6B0SIC2-F1
#
_entry.id   AF-A0A6B0SIC2-F1
#
_cell.length_a   1.000
_cell.length_b   1.000
_cell.length_c   1.000
_cell.angle_alpha   90.00
_cell.angle_beta   90.00
_cell.angle_gamma   90.00
#
_symmetry.space_group_name_H-M   'P 1'
#
loop_
_entity.id
_entity.type
_entity.pdbx_description
1 polymer ?
#
loop_
_entity_poly.entity_id
_entity_poly.type
_entity_poly.pdbx_seq_one_letter_code
_entity_poly.pdbx_strand_id
1 'polypeptide(L)'
;MWASDWTEELRQADQQKEQTFREKALMPVAQHLNPVRVLQLVEDTLPDNPILGRCLIEFDTFVRHKIPVMALIGNDAAWTQISREHVPSLGSNVACGLAYTDYHKAVQGLGTQGLLLSRESEDQEVRVRDDQQWCQDGPPAVVSILVGRMDFRDGSIAM
;
A
#
# COMPACT_ATOMS: atom_id res chain seq x y z
N MET A 1 -26.77 20.37 -27.48
CA MET A 1 -27.16 19.35 -26.48
C MET A 1 -26.10 18.26 -26.55
N TRP A 2 -25.06 18.34 -25.71
CA TRP A 2 -24.00 17.34 -25.69
C TRP A 2 -24.47 16.10 -24.91
N ALA A 3 -24.06 14.93 -25.38
CA ALA A 3 -24.59 13.63 -25.00
C ALA A 3 -24.56 13.40 -23.48
N SER A 4 -25.71 13.08 -22.90
CA SER A 4 -25.86 12.47 -21.58
C SER A 4 -25.22 11.07 -21.51
N ASP A 5 -25.01 10.47 -22.68
CA ASP A 5 -24.76 9.04 -22.83
C ASP A 5 -23.32 8.68 -22.46
N TRP A 6 -22.32 9.51 -22.78
CA TRP A 6 -20.91 9.23 -22.43
C TRP A 6 -20.66 9.29 -20.92
N THR A 7 -21.36 10.16 -20.19
CA THR A 7 -21.23 10.25 -18.72
C THR A 7 -21.80 8.99 -18.06
N GLU A 8 -22.89 8.46 -18.60
CA GLU A 8 -23.49 7.21 -18.13
C GLU A 8 -22.62 6.00 -18.48
N GLU A 9 -22.07 5.94 -19.70
CA GLU A 9 -21.10 4.92 -20.11
C GLU A 9 -19.85 4.92 -19.21
N LEU A 10 -19.31 6.10 -18.90
CA LEU A 10 -18.17 6.22 -17.97
C LEU A 10 -18.53 5.74 -16.57
N ARG A 11 -19.71 6.11 -16.06
CA ARG A 11 -20.19 5.66 -14.74
C ARG A 11 -20.34 4.14 -14.69
N GLN A 12 -20.90 3.54 -15.74
CA GLN A 12 -21.02 2.08 -15.84
C GLN A 12 -19.66 1.39 -15.93
N ALA A 13 -18.74 1.94 -16.72
CA ALA A 13 -17.37 1.42 -16.81
C ALA A 13 -16.62 1.51 -15.47
N ASP A 14 -16.85 2.58 -14.70
CA ASP A 14 -16.26 2.77 -13.38
C ASP A 14 -16.83 1.77 -12.36
N GLN A 15 -18.15 1.61 -12.32
CA GLN A 15 -18.83 0.59 -11.49
C GLN A 15 -18.34 -0.83 -11.81
N GLN A 16 -18.16 -1.16 -13.09
CA GLN A 16 -17.67 -2.47 -13.50
C GLN A 16 -16.20 -2.70 -13.06
N LYS A 17 -15.36 -1.66 -13.13
CA LYS A 17 -13.99 -1.71 -12.61
C LYS A 17 -13.97 -1.90 -11.10
N GLU A 18 -14.76 -1.13 -10.36
CA GLU A 18 -14.87 -1.27 -8.90
C GLU A 18 -15.33 -2.67 -8.51
N GLN A 19 -16.32 -3.23 -9.21
CA GLN A 19 -16.79 -4.59 -8.97
C GLN A 19 -15.68 -5.62 -9.21
N THR A 20 -14.93 -5.47 -10.30
CA THR A 20 -13.77 -6.32 -10.59
C THR A 20 -12.71 -6.22 -9.48
N PHE A 21 -12.48 -5.03 -8.92
CA PHE A 21 -11.56 -4.86 -7.79
C PHE A 21 -12.08 -5.49 -6.51
N ARG A 22 -13.39 -5.41 -6.24
CA ARG A 22 -14.01 -6.13 -5.10
C ARG A 22 -13.85 -7.64 -5.23
N GLU A 23 -14.04 -8.19 -6.42
CA GLU A 23 -13.83 -9.63 -6.66
C GLU A 23 -12.36 -10.01 -6.47
N LYS A 24 -11.42 -9.22 -7.01
CA LYS A 24 -9.97 -9.44 -6.85
C LYS A 24 -9.50 -9.31 -5.40
N ALA A 25 -10.12 -8.46 -4.59
CA ALA A 25 -9.81 -8.33 -3.17
C ALA A 25 -10.14 -9.59 -2.37
N LEU A 26 -11.14 -10.36 -2.81
CA LEU A 26 -11.55 -11.61 -2.17
C LEU A 26 -10.70 -12.82 -2.61
N MET A 27 -9.88 -12.67 -3.65
CA MET A 27 -9.06 -13.78 -4.14
C MET A 27 -7.96 -14.12 -3.12
N PRO A 28 -7.74 -15.41 -2.82
CA PRO A 28 -6.66 -15.84 -1.97
C PRO A 28 -5.32 -15.64 -2.68
N VAL A 29 -4.35 -15.11 -1.94
CA VAL A 29 -2.94 -15.04 -2.37
C VAL A 29 -2.14 -16.17 -1.74
N ALA A 30 -1.01 -16.56 -2.33
CA ALA A 30 -0.17 -17.64 -1.78
C ALA A 30 0.49 -17.24 -0.44
N GLN A 31 1.06 -16.03 -0.39
CA GLN A 31 1.74 -15.48 0.80
C GLN A 31 1.28 -14.04 1.08
N HIS A 32 1.35 -13.62 2.34
CA HIS A 32 1.03 -12.26 2.81
C HIS A 32 -0.38 -11.73 2.44
N LEU A 33 -0.69 -10.47 2.73
CA LEU A 33 -2.03 -9.93 2.50
C LEU A 33 -2.29 -9.70 1.02
N ASN A 34 -3.56 -9.78 0.59
CA ASN A 34 -3.96 -9.44 -0.77
C ASN A 34 -3.78 -7.91 -0.98
N PRO A 35 -2.93 -7.44 -1.92
CA PRO A 35 -2.72 -6.00 -2.12
C PRO A 35 -4.00 -5.19 -2.37
N VAL A 36 -4.99 -5.74 -3.10
CA VAL A 36 -6.24 -5.02 -3.40
C VAL A 36 -7.10 -4.92 -2.15
N ARG A 37 -7.16 -5.98 -1.35
CA ARG A 37 -7.84 -5.94 -0.05
C ARG A 37 -7.21 -4.92 0.89
N VAL A 38 -5.88 -4.86 0.92
CA VAL A 38 -5.14 -3.87 1.71
C VAL A 38 -5.46 -2.46 1.25
N LEU A 39 -5.48 -2.20 -0.06
CA LEU A 39 -5.83 -0.88 -0.59
C LEU A 39 -7.25 -0.45 -0.19
N GLN A 40 -8.23 -1.36 -0.25
CA GLN A 40 -9.60 -1.08 0.22
C GLN A 40 -9.65 -0.77 1.71
N LEU A 41 -9.01 -1.62 2.53
CA LEU A 41 -8.89 -1.41 3.97
C LEU A 41 -8.30 -0.03 4.28
N VAL A 42 -7.24 0.31 3.57
CA VAL A 42 -6.50 1.56 3.70
C VAL A 42 -7.37 2.75 3.29
N GLU A 43 -8.11 2.66 2.20
CA GLU A 43 -9.03 3.70 1.74
C GLU A 43 -10.16 3.96 2.75
N ASP A 44 -10.69 2.90 3.38
CA ASP A 44 -11.74 3.00 4.41
C ASP A 44 -11.23 3.55 5.76
N THR A 45 -9.91 3.53 5.99
CA THR A 45 -9.30 3.84 7.30
C THR A 45 -8.42 5.09 7.30
N LEU A 46 -7.86 5.48 6.17
CA LEU A 46 -6.95 6.62 6.10
C LEU A 46 -7.66 7.97 6.27
N PRO A 47 -7.03 8.94 6.94
CA PRO A 47 -7.45 10.34 6.87
C PRO A 47 -7.18 10.93 5.46
N ASP A 48 -7.78 12.07 5.14
CA ASP A 48 -7.72 12.73 3.80
C ASP A 48 -6.32 13.16 3.31
N ASN A 49 -5.24 12.97 4.10
CA ASN A 49 -3.89 13.45 3.81
C ASN A 49 -2.76 12.39 3.91
N PRO A 50 -2.94 11.16 3.39
CA PRO A 50 -1.89 10.15 3.49
C PRO A 50 -0.71 10.53 2.58
N ILE A 51 0.51 10.26 3.05
CA ILE A 51 1.70 10.41 2.23
C ILE A 51 2.17 9.02 1.81
N LEU A 52 2.20 8.77 0.50
CA LEU A 52 2.72 7.55 -0.10
C LEU A 52 4.16 7.79 -0.57
N GLY A 53 5.09 6.94 -0.14
CA GLY A 53 6.49 6.99 -0.58
C GLY A 53 7.28 8.16 0.02
N ARG A 54 7.92 7.91 1.16
CA ARG A 54 8.92 8.79 1.78
C ARG A 54 10.21 8.00 1.98
N CYS A 55 11.34 8.68 1.97
CA CYS A 55 12.58 8.04 2.39
C CYS A 55 12.49 7.81 3.91
N LEU A 56 12.86 6.62 4.40
CA LEU A 56 12.81 6.30 5.84
C LEU A 56 13.51 7.38 6.68
N ILE A 57 14.61 7.95 6.18
CA ILE A 57 15.38 8.95 6.92
C ILE A 57 14.61 10.26 7.15
N GLU A 58 13.58 10.57 6.36
CA GLU A 58 12.77 11.78 6.55
C GLU A 58 11.97 11.74 7.86
N PHE A 59 11.75 10.54 8.43
CA PHE A 59 11.11 10.39 9.73
C PHE A 59 11.92 10.99 10.88
N ASP A 60 13.25 11.06 10.79
CA ASP A 60 14.06 11.79 11.78
C ASP A 60 13.64 13.28 11.83
N THR A 61 13.42 13.89 10.67
CA THR A 61 12.91 15.27 10.56
C THR A 61 11.48 15.38 11.11
N PHE A 62 10.59 14.46 10.75
CA PHE A 62 9.20 14.48 11.22
C PHE A 62 9.10 14.36 12.74
N VAL A 63 9.92 13.52 13.35
CA VAL A 63 10.00 13.39 14.82
C VAL A 63 10.50 14.69 15.45
N ARG A 64 11.61 15.27 14.95
CA ARG A 64 12.19 16.51 15.49
C ARG A 64 11.23 17.70 15.42
N HIS A 65 10.47 17.80 14.34
CA HIS A 65 9.56 18.91 14.09
C HIS A 65 8.11 18.61 14.50
N LYS A 66 7.84 17.43 15.07
CA LYS A 66 6.50 16.99 15.49
C LYS A 66 5.48 17.11 14.35
N ILE A 67 5.86 16.64 13.17
CA ILE A 67 5.00 16.64 11.99
C ILE A 67 4.22 15.32 11.99
N PRO A 68 2.89 15.35 12.15
CA PRO A 68 2.07 14.15 12.23
C PRO A 68 1.86 13.55 10.83
N VAL A 69 2.84 12.74 10.40
CA VAL A 69 2.78 12.00 9.14
C VAL A 69 2.66 10.51 9.40
N MET A 70 1.62 9.91 8.83
CA MET A 70 1.46 8.46 8.75
C MET A 70 1.87 7.98 7.36
N ALA A 71 2.86 7.08 7.28
CA ALA A 71 3.23 6.42 6.03
C ALA A 71 2.78 4.97 6.00
N LEU A 72 2.30 4.55 4.83
CA LEU A 72 1.99 3.15 4.54
C LEU A 72 3.02 2.59 3.57
N ILE A 73 3.58 1.44 3.90
CA ILE A 73 4.57 0.74 3.06
C ILE A 73 3.99 -0.59 2.64
N GLY A 74 3.60 -0.71 1.37
CA GLY A 74 3.31 -2.00 0.74
C GLY A 74 4.61 -2.74 0.47
N ASN A 75 4.97 -3.65 1.36
CA ASN A 75 6.20 -4.42 1.30
C ASN A 75 5.92 -5.77 0.63
N ASP A 76 6.22 -5.86 -0.66
CA ASP A 76 6.16 -7.08 -1.48
C ASP A 76 7.54 -7.71 -1.72
N ALA A 77 8.58 -7.13 -1.10
CA ALA A 77 9.99 -7.46 -1.30
C ALA A 77 10.38 -7.57 -2.79
N ALA A 78 9.89 -6.65 -3.63
CA ALA A 78 10.26 -6.65 -5.03
C ALA A 78 10.16 -5.27 -5.68
N TRP A 79 10.95 -5.06 -6.73
CA TRP A 79 10.67 -4.02 -7.72
C TRP A 79 9.58 -4.52 -8.68
N THR A 80 8.38 -4.78 -8.17
CA THR A 80 7.32 -5.49 -8.92
C THR A 80 6.93 -4.78 -10.22
N GLN A 81 6.92 -3.45 -10.25
CA GLN A 81 6.62 -2.70 -11.47
C GLN A 81 7.67 -2.93 -12.57
N ILE A 82 8.96 -3.02 -12.21
CA ILE A 82 10.05 -3.33 -13.14
C ILE A 82 10.01 -4.81 -13.53
N SER A 83 9.77 -5.69 -12.55
CA SER A 83 9.71 -7.14 -12.74
C SER A 83 8.70 -7.56 -13.80
N ARG A 84 7.58 -6.84 -13.92
CA ARG A 84 6.49 -7.17 -14.85
C ARG A 84 6.88 -7.06 -16.32
N GLU A 85 7.77 -6.15 -16.66
CA GLU A 85 8.28 -6.00 -18.03
C GLU A 85 9.59 -6.77 -18.22
N HIS A 86 10.44 -6.80 -17.19
CA HIS A 86 11.74 -7.47 -17.21
C HIS A 86 11.59 -8.98 -17.38
N VAL A 87 10.76 -9.64 -16.58
CA VAL A 87 10.67 -11.11 -16.57
C VAL A 87 10.20 -11.66 -17.92
N PRO A 88 9.13 -11.13 -18.56
CA PRO A 88 8.73 -11.58 -19.90
C PRO A 88 9.79 -11.31 -20.98
N SER A 89 10.51 -10.19 -20.88
CA SER A 89 11.48 -9.78 -21.91
C SER A 89 12.82 -10.51 -21.81
N LEU A 90 13.30 -10.78 -20.59
CA LEU A 90 14.64 -11.30 -20.31
C LEU A 90 14.63 -12.71 -19.70
N GLY A 91 13.45 -13.26 -19.40
CA GLY A 91 13.29 -14.60 -18.83
C GLY A 91 13.85 -14.75 -17.40
N SER A 92 14.10 -13.63 -16.71
CA SER A 92 14.81 -13.60 -15.43
C SER A 92 14.23 -12.55 -14.48
N ASN A 93 14.24 -12.85 -13.18
CA ASN A 93 13.85 -11.93 -12.09
C ASN A 93 15.08 -11.34 -11.36
N VAL A 94 16.26 -11.40 -11.98
CA VAL A 94 17.49 -10.83 -11.41
C VAL A 94 17.32 -9.31 -11.21
N ALA A 95 17.86 -8.81 -10.10
CA ALA A 95 17.77 -7.41 -9.65
C ALA A 95 16.36 -6.88 -9.34
N CYS A 96 15.32 -7.69 -9.49
CA CYS A 96 13.93 -7.30 -9.18
C CYS A 96 13.40 -7.93 -7.90
N GLY A 97 13.85 -9.14 -7.53
CA GLY A 97 13.56 -9.75 -6.23
C GLY A 97 14.42 -9.15 -5.12
N LEU A 98 13.81 -8.80 -3.99
CA LEU A 98 14.46 -8.24 -2.81
C LEU A 98 14.21 -9.12 -1.59
N ALA A 99 14.91 -8.82 -0.49
CA ALA A 99 14.59 -9.39 0.81
C ALA A 99 13.53 -8.51 1.51
N TYR A 100 12.65 -9.15 2.28
CA TYR A 100 11.75 -8.41 3.17
C TYR A 100 12.55 -7.60 4.18
N THR A 101 12.27 -6.31 4.24
CA THR A 101 12.87 -5.40 5.23
C THR A 101 11.87 -5.08 6.33
N ASP A 102 12.32 -5.14 7.59
CA ASP A 102 11.52 -4.80 8.76
C ASP A 102 11.40 -3.28 8.95
N TYR A 103 10.70 -2.60 8.03
CA TYR A 103 10.56 -1.14 8.06
C TYR A 103 9.96 -0.61 9.36
N HIS A 104 8.99 -1.33 9.92
CA HIS A 104 8.40 -1.02 11.22
C HIS A 104 9.42 -0.99 12.37
N LYS A 105 10.49 -1.80 12.32
CA LYS A 105 11.58 -1.74 13.31
C LYS A 105 12.58 -0.64 12.98
N ALA A 106 12.86 -0.41 11.71
CA ALA A 106 13.82 0.61 11.27
C ALA A 106 13.44 2.01 11.78
N VAL A 107 12.15 2.36 11.71
CA VAL A 107 11.66 3.67 12.13
C VAL A 107 11.64 3.88 13.65
N GLN A 108 11.62 2.80 14.44
CA GLN A 108 11.78 2.88 15.89
C GLN A 108 13.15 3.47 16.26
N GLY A 109 14.19 3.16 15.49
CA GLY A 109 15.51 3.77 15.62
C GLY A 109 15.54 5.26 15.31
N LEU A 110 14.53 5.79 14.61
CA LEU A 110 14.38 7.21 14.28
C LEU A 110 13.48 7.95 15.29
N GLY A 111 12.96 7.26 16.31
CA GLY A 111 12.16 7.85 17.38
C GLY A 111 10.65 7.90 17.12
N THR A 112 10.12 7.05 16.24
CA THR A 112 8.69 6.95 15.91
C THR A 112 8.18 5.51 16.01
N GLN A 113 6.87 5.34 16.12
CA GLN A 113 6.21 4.04 16.15
C GLN A 113 6.17 3.41 14.76
N GLY A 114 6.32 2.08 14.73
CA GLY A 114 6.14 1.28 13.52
C GLY A 114 5.26 0.06 13.79
N LEU A 115 4.25 -0.12 12.93
CA LEU A 115 3.29 -1.21 12.93
C LEU A 115 3.58 -2.19 11.78
N LEU A 116 3.55 -3.50 12.06
CA LEU A 116 3.58 -4.54 11.03
C LEU A 116 2.19 -5.15 10.86
N LEU A 117 1.70 -5.17 9.62
CA LEU A 117 0.50 -5.90 9.21
C LEU A 117 0.88 -7.10 8.34
N SER A 118 0.39 -8.26 8.75
CA SER A 118 0.57 -9.55 8.08
C SER A 118 -0.76 -10.34 8.12
N ARG A 119 -0.81 -11.53 7.51
CA ARG A 119 -1.99 -12.42 7.62
C ARG A 119 -2.33 -12.82 9.05
N GLU A 120 -1.32 -12.91 9.90
CA GLU A 120 -1.46 -13.31 11.30
C GLU A 120 -1.91 -12.14 12.18
N SER A 121 -1.99 -10.94 11.60
CA SER A 121 -2.53 -9.77 12.28
C SER A 121 -4.05 -9.89 12.37
N GLU A 122 -4.54 -10.23 13.55
CA GLU A 122 -5.94 -10.02 13.93
C GLU A 122 -6.25 -8.51 13.98
N ASP A 123 -7.51 -8.15 13.76
CA ASP A 123 -8.05 -6.80 13.90
C ASP A 123 -7.24 -5.69 13.20
N GLN A 124 -6.85 -5.93 11.94
CA GLN A 124 -6.04 -5.01 11.14
C GLN A 124 -6.61 -3.59 11.11
N GLU A 125 -7.93 -3.45 10.99
CA GLU A 125 -8.64 -2.17 11.04
C GLU A 125 -8.40 -1.42 12.35
N VAL A 126 -8.54 -2.11 13.49
CA VAL A 126 -8.36 -1.51 14.81
C VAL A 126 -6.93 -1.02 14.98
N ARG A 127 -5.95 -1.85 14.59
CA ARG A 127 -4.53 -1.52 14.73
C ARG A 127 -4.12 -0.33 13.85
N VAL A 128 -4.69 -0.21 12.64
CA VAL A 128 -4.47 0.96 11.78
C VAL A 128 -5.09 2.22 12.43
N ARG A 129 -6.29 2.11 13.02
CA ARG A 129 -6.92 3.22 13.74
C ARG A 129 -6.13 3.66 14.97
N ASP A 130 -5.52 2.72 15.70
CA ASP A 130 -4.66 3.05 16.85
C ASP A 130 -3.43 3.86 16.41
N ASP A 131 -2.75 3.43 15.34
CA ASP A 131 -1.62 4.16 14.75
C ASP A 131 -2.04 5.53 14.17
N GLN A 132 -3.26 5.62 13.64
CA GLN A 132 -3.85 6.88 13.19
C GLN A 132 -4.07 7.84 14.37
N GLN A 133 -4.62 7.35 15.48
CA GLN A 133 -4.82 8.16 16.68
C GLN A 133 -3.48 8.65 17.24
N TRP A 134 -2.49 7.74 17.32
CA TRP A 134 -1.11 8.10 17.66
C TRP A 134 -0.57 9.24 16.77
N CYS A 135 -0.81 9.16 15.47
CA CYS A 135 -0.38 10.19 14.54
C CYS A 135 -1.10 11.52 14.77
N GLN A 136 -2.39 11.50 15.11
CA GLN A 136 -3.17 12.71 15.44
C GLN A 136 -2.66 13.41 16.70
N ASP A 137 -2.03 12.67 17.62
CA ASP A 137 -1.45 13.22 18.84
C ASP A 137 -0.09 13.94 18.60
N GLY A 138 0.41 13.93 17.36
CA GLY A 138 1.55 14.75 16.90
C GLY A 138 2.78 14.00 16.39
N PRO A 139 3.16 12.83 16.94
CA PRO A 139 4.27 12.05 16.39
C PRO A 139 3.94 11.46 15.01
N PRO A 140 4.93 11.23 14.13
CA PRO A 140 4.69 10.45 12.92
C PRO A 140 4.50 8.95 13.26
N ALA A 141 4.06 8.17 12.27
CA ALA A 141 3.90 6.70 12.35
C ALA A 141 4.19 6.01 11.00
N VAL A 142 4.58 4.73 11.05
CA VAL A 142 4.72 3.90 9.85
C VAL A 142 3.99 2.58 9.99
N VAL A 143 3.14 2.26 9.02
CA VAL A 143 2.53 0.95 8.88
C VAL A 143 3.19 0.20 7.72
N SER A 144 3.98 -0.82 8.06
CA SER A 144 4.56 -1.75 7.10
C SER A 144 3.59 -2.91 6.87
N ILE A 145 3.17 -3.12 5.63
CA ILE A 145 2.17 -4.11 5.26
C ILE A 145 2.82 -5.13 4.36
N LEU A 146 2.89 -6.39 4.81
CA LEU A 146 3.35 -7.47 3.95
C LEU A 146 2.26 -7.77 2.91
N VAL A 147 2.57 -7.63 1.63
CA VAL A 147 1.61 -7.88 0.55
C VAL A 147 2.12 -8.96 -0.41
N GLY A 148 1.21 -9.82 -0.84
CA GLY A 148 1.49 -10.93 -1.75
C GLY A 148 1.53 -10.51 -3.21
N ARG A 149 2.11 -11.35 -4.05
CA ARG A 149 2.09 -11.14 -5.51
C ARG A 149 0.70 -11.38 -6.09
N MET A 150 0.30 -10.49 -6.98
CA MET A 150 -0.88 -10.62 -7.85
C MET A 150 -0.67 -9.91 -9.17
N ASP A 151 -1.41 -10.37 -10.18
CA ASP A 151 -1.49 -9.77 -11.52
C ASP A 151 -2.43 -8.55 -11.55
N PHE A 152 -2.76 -8.02 -10.37
CA PHE A 152 -3.45 -6.75 -10.21
C PHE A 152 -2.53 -5.64 -10.72
N ARG A 153 -2.93 -4.99 -11.83
CA ARG A 153 -2.15 -4.04 -12.66
C ARG A 153 -1.24 -4.68 -13.74
N ASP A 154 -1.44 -5.93 -14.14
CA ASP A 154 -0.83 -6.44 -15.38
C ASP A 154 -1.27 -5.61 -16.60
N GLY A 155 -0.33 -5.33 -17.50
CA GLY A 155 -0.51 -4.41 -18.63
C GLY A 155 -0.44 -2.92 -18.30
N SER A 156 -0.17 -2.55 -17.04
CA SER A 156 0.22 -1.16 -16.70
C SER A 156 1.67 -0.91 -17.07
N ILE A 157 1.94 0.20 -17.76
CA ILE A 157 3.28 0.59 -18.18
C ILE A 157 4.05 1.15 -16.97
N ALA A 158 5.28 0.70 -16.76
CA ALA A 158 6.21 1.37 -15.86
C ALA A 158 6.73 2.65 -16.54
N MET A 159 6.50 3.83 -15.96
CA MET A 159 7.15 5.08 -16.40
C MET A 159 8.24 5.48 -15.42
#